data_AF-A0A268S499-F1
#
_entry.id   AF-A0A268S499-F1
#
_cell.length_a   1.000
_cell.length_b   1.000
_cell.length_c   1.000
_cell.angle_alpha   90.00
_cell.angle_beta   90.00
_cell.angle_gamma   90.00
#
_symmetry.space_group_name_H-M   'P 1'
#
loop_
_entity.id
_entity.type
_entity.pdbx_description
1 polymer ?
#
loop_
_entity_poly.entity_id
_entity_poly.type
_entity_poly.pdbx_seq_one_letter_code
_entity_poly.pdbx_strand_id
1 'polypeptide(L)'
;MPDWLVATWEVISATSGFLYNIAGIALTIGLFIAYKHFKESIKQTQIAQGQLASSISQAETMREDLAIRNKRSSVEFSLQYLSMFSGEVVGEIDEYRKRFKERTRGLDTTNIPLNEEMRVNPDDLSNEQLIESIIMSKCGVHHIANRLEFFSIGILNGLADEDICFTPLAKLYCEFIEEHHLYFSLARYDGVPYEGVYQLYNNWSKRLKYEASRLQKEEAENMMKEHGEFTRITAIGITPEGDDCK
;
A
#
# COMPACT_ATOMS: atom_id res chain seq x y z
N MET A 1 -81.11 34.09 57.06
CA MET A 1 -80.74 33.23 55.91
C MET A 1 -81.49 31.92 56.11
N PRO A 2 -82.18 31.37 55.10
CA PRO A 2 -82.92 30.12 55.25
C PRO A 2 -82.04 28.96 55.75
N ASP A 3 -82.48 28.20 56.76
CA ASP A 3 -81.69 27.11 57.37
C ASP A 3 -81.29 26.01 56.36
N TRP A 4 -82.09 25.81 55.31
CA TRP A 4 -81.78 24.84 54.25
C TRP A 4 -80.57 25.26 53.40
N LEU A 5 -80.28 26.56 53.27
CA LEU A 5 -79.11 27.05 52.52
C LEU A 5 -77.81 26.76 53.27
N VAL A 6 -77.83 26.89 54.60
CA VAL A 6 -76.67 26.58 55.45
C VAL A 6 -76.34 25.09 55.39
N ALA A 7 -77.35 24.22 55.48
CA ALA A 7 -77.18 22.77 55.35
C ALA A 7 -76.64 22.36 53.96
N THR A 8 -77.12 22.97 52.88
CA THR A 8 -76.57 22.69 51.53
C THR A 8 -75.13 23.14 51.38
N TRP A 9 -74.74 24.25 52.01
CA TRP A 9 -73.37 24.75 51.97
C TRP A 9 -72.39 23.86 52.75
N GLU A 10 -72.80 23.30 53.88
CA GLU A 10 -72.01 22.32 54.64
C GLU A 10 -71.76 21.02 53.87
N VAL A 11 -72.75 20.51 53.15
CA VAL A 11 -72.59 19.32 52.29
C VAL A 11 -71.67 19.62 51.10
N ILE A 12 -71.81 20.77 50.45
CA ILE A 12 -70.94 21.17 49.33
C ILE A 12 -69.49 21.36 49.79
N SER A 13 -69.28 22.01 50.94
CA SER A 13 -67.93 22.20 51.48
C SER A 13 -67.29 20.86 51.90
N ALA A 14 -68.04 19.96 52.55
CA ALA A 14 -67.53 18.63 52.92
C ALA A 14 -67.21 17.76 51.69
N THR A 15 -68.08 17.74 50.68
CA THR A 15 -67.85 16.99 49.43
C THR A 15 -66.69 17.56 48.62
N SER A 16 -66.56 18.89 48.55
CA SER A 16 -65.42 19.54 47.91
C SER A 16 -64.11 19.20 48.62
N GLY A 17 -64.06 19.23 49.95
CA GLY A 17 -62.87 18.85 50.73
C GLY A 17 -62.47 17.39 50.50
N PHE A 18 -63.44 16.48 50.43
CA PHE A 18 -63.20 15.08 50.10
C PHE A 18 -62.62 14.90 48.69
N LEU A 19 -63.18 15.61 47.69
CA LEU A 19 -62.67 15.58 46.32
C LEU A 19 -61.25 16.13 46.20
N TYR A 20 -60.93 17.22 46.92
CA TYR A 20 -59.57 17.76 46.97
C TYR A 20 -58.58 16.75 47.57
N ASN A 21 -58.97 16.01 48.61
CA ASN A 21 -58.13 14.95 49.19
C ASN A 21 -57.90 13.79 48.22
N ILE A 22 -58.94 13.34 47.51
CA ILE A 22 -58.80 12.30 46.47
C ILE A 22 -57.87 12.79 45.36
N ALA A 23 -58.05 14.02 44.88
CA ALA A 23 -57.22 14.60 43.84
C ALA A 23 -55.75 14.70 44.28
N GLY A 24 -55.49 15.09 45.53
CA GLY A 24 -54.15 15.11 46.11
C GLY A 24 -53.51 13.72 46.17
N ILE A 25 -54.25 12.70 46.61
CA ILE A 25 -53.76 11.31 46.65
C ILE A 25 -53.48 10.81 45.22
N ALA A 26 -54.38 11.04 44.27
CA ALA A 26 -54.19 10.63 42.88
C ALA A 26 -52.94 11.29 42.26
N LEU A 27 -52.72 12.58 42.52
CA LEU A 27 -51.56 13.32 42.04
C LEU A 27 -50.25 12.79 42.63
N THR A 28 -50.21 12.50 43.93
CA THR A 28 -49.01 11.94 44.58
C THR A 28 -48.68 10.54 44.06
N ILE A 29 -49.68 9.68 43.85
CA ILE A 29 -49.51 8.36 43.23
C ILE A 29 -48.99 8.50 41.79
N GLY A 30 -49.58 9.41 41.01
CA GLY A 30 -49.16 9.68 39.63
C GLY A 30 -47.70 10.14 39.55
N LEU A 31 -47.29 11.06 40.43
CA LEU A 31 -45.89 11.52 40.52
C LEU A 31 -44.94 10.40 40.92
N PHE A 32 -45.34 9.51 41.85
CA PHE A 32 -44.52 8.37 42.25
C PHE A 32 -44.32 7.38 41.10
N ILE A 33 -45.37 7.05 40.35
CA ILE A 33 -45.31 6.18 39.17
C ILE A 33 -44.43 6.81 38.08
N ALA A 34 -44.61 8.11 37.80
CA ALA A 34 -43.80 8.84 36.84
C ALA A 34 -42.32 8.86 37.24
N TYR A 35 -42.01 9.11 38.51
CA TYR A 35 -40.65 9.07 39.03
C TYR A 35 -40.00 7.69 38.87
N LYS A 36 -40.75 6.62 39.17
CA LYS A 36 -40.27 5.24 39.00
C LYS A 36 -39.94 4.94 37.54
N HIS A 37 -40.84 5.27 36.61
CA HIS A 37 -40.60 5.08 35.18
C HIS A 37 -39.42 5.92 34.67
N PHE A 38 -39.29 7.17 35.11
CA PHE A 38 -38.17 8.03 34.75
C PHE A 38 -36.82 7.43 35.21
N LYS A 39 -36.78 6.92 36.45
CA LYS A 39 -35.59 6.24 36.99
C LYS A 39 -35.22 4.98 36.21
N GLU A 40 -36.21 4.18 35.81
CA GLU A 40 -35.98 3.00 34.97
C GLU A 40 -35.49 3.39 33.57
N SER A 41 -36.05 4.44 32.97
CA SER A 41 -35.61 4.98 31.68
C SER A 41 -34.14 5.44 31.72
N ILE A 42 -33.72 6.13 32.79
CA ILE A 42 -32.31 6.53 32.95
C ILE A 42 -31.39 5.31 32.97
N LYS A 43 -31.74 4.27 33.74
CA LYS A 43 -30.95 3.04 33.80
C LYS A 43 -30.81 2.37 32.42
N GLN A 44 -31.91 2.32 31.65
CA GLN A 44 -31.88 1.76 30.30
C GLN A 44 -30.97 2.58 29.37
N THR A 45 -31.02 3.91 29.43
CA THR A 45 -30.11 4.75 28.64
C THR A 45 -28.64 4.56 29.02
N GLN A 46 -28.31 4.38 30.31
CA GLN A 46 -26.94 4.11 30.76
C GLN A 46 -26.43 2.75 30.25
N ILE A 47 -27.28 1.72 30.28
CA ILE A 47 -26.94 0.39 29.74
C ILE A 47 -26.71 0.48 28.24
N ALA A 48 -27.61 1.16 27.50
CA ALA A 48 -27.48 1.36 26.07
C ALA A 48 -26.19 2.13 25.69
N GLN A 49 -25.85 3.18 26.44
CA GLN A 49 -24.59 3.91 26.27
C GLN A 49 -23.37 3.03 26.54
N GLY A 50 -23.42 2.20 27.59
CA GLY A 50 -22.35 1.24 27.90
C GLY A 50 -22.16 0.19 26.79
N GLN A 51 -23.25 -0.32 26.23
CA GLN A 51 -23.20 -1.25 25.10
C GLN A 51 -22.60 -0.59 23.85
N LEU A 52 -23.02 0.63 23.53
CA LEU A 52 -22.48 1.38 22.40
C LEU A 52 -20.97 1.64 22.55
N ALA A 53 -20.52 2.04 23.74
CA ALA A 53 -19.10 2.24 24.03
C ALA A 53 -18.29 0.95 23.86
N SER A 54 -18.81 -0.18 24.33
CA SER A 54 -18.18 -1.48 24.14
C SER A 54 -18.11 -1.88 22.67
N SER A 55 -19.18 -1.67 21.89
CA SER A 55 -19.20 -1.96 20.45
C SER A 55 -18.22 -1.10 19.66
N ILE A 56 -18.06 0.18 20.01
CA ILE A 56 -17.07 1.07 19.38
C ILE A 56 -15.65 0.56 19.67
N SER A 57 -15.34 0.26 20.92
CA SER A 57 -14.02 -0.28 21.30
C SER A 57 -13.73 -1.63 20.60
N GLN A 58 -14.73 -2.50 20.46
CA GLN A 58 -14.60 -3.73 19.69
C GLN A 58 -14.32 -3.45 18.21
N ALA A 59 -15.02 -2.50 17.58
CA ALA A 59 -14.77 -2.13 16.19
C ALA A 59 -13.36 -1.55 15.98
N GLU A 60 -12.84 -0.78 16.94
CA GLU A 60 -11.47 -0.27 16.92
C GLU A 60 -10.44 -1.40 17.01
N THR A 61 -10.57 -2.31 17.98
CA THR A 61 -9.67 -3.47 18.09
C THR A 61 -9.71 -4.38 16.86
N MET A 62 -10.90 -4.61 16.28
CA MET A 62 -11.04 -5.37 15.03
C MET A 62 -10.33 -4.68 13.85
N ARG A 63 -10.40 -3.35 13.78
CA ARG A 63 -9.71 -2.58 12.72
C ARG A 63 -8.19 -2.70 12.86
N GLU A 64 -7.67 -2.62 14.08
CA GLU A 64 -6.24 -2.82 14.36
C GLU A 64 -5.79 -4.24 14.01
N ASP A 65 -6.57 -5.24 14.42
CA ASP A 65 -6.30 -6.65 14.09
C ASP A 65 -6.28 -6.90 12.58
N LEU A 66 -7.23 -6.30 11.84
CA LEU A 66 -7.27 -6.38 10.38
C LEU A 66 -6.04 -5.71 9.76
N ALA A 67 -5.63 -4.54 10.25
CA ALA A 67 -4.43 -3.87 9.75
C ALA A 67 -3.15 -4.71 9.99
N ILE A 68 -3.02 -5.32 11.16
CA ILE A 68 -1.89 -6.20 11.50
C ILE A 68 -1.90 -7.46 10.61
N ARG A 69 -3.07 -8.09 10.43
CA ARG A 69 -3.21 -9.28 9.58
C ARG A 69 -2.91 -8.97 8.11
N ASN A 70 -3.41 -7.86 7.59
CA ASN A 70 -3.14 -7.43 6.22
C ASN A 70 -1.64 -7.17 6.03
N LYS A 71 -0.98 -6.50 6.98
CA LYS A 71 0.47 -6.28 6.94
C LYS A 71 1.24 -7.61 6.94
N ARG A 72 0.91 -8.55 7.84
CA ARG A 72 1.56 -9.87 7.89
C ARG A 72 1.36 -10.64 6.59
N SER A 73 0.13 -10.66 6.07
CA SER A 73 -0.20 -11.32 4.82
C SER A 73 0.58 -10.71 3.65
N SER A 74 0.70 -9.39 3.58
CA SER A 74 1.47 -8.70 2.53
C SER A 74 2.96 -9.08 2.59
N VAL A 75 3.56 -9.14 3.79
CA VAL A 75 4.93 -9.61 3.97
C VAL A 75 5.10 -11.07 3.52
N GLU A 76 4.19 -11.96 3.92
CA GLU A 76 4.22 -13.37 3.50
C GLU A 76 4.10 -13.53 1.99
N PHE A 77 3.21 -12.77 1.33
CA PHE A 77 3.10 -12.76 -0.12
C PHE A 77 4.36 -12.21 -0.79
N SER A 78 5.00 -11.20 -0.21
CA SER A 78 6.28 -10.68 -0.71
C SER A 78 7.35 -11.76 -0.73
N LEU A 79 7.45 -12.56 0.34
CA LEU A 79 8.38 -13.68 0.42
C LEU A 79 8.05 -14.78 -0.60
N GLN A 80 6.77 -15.06 -0.83
CA GLN A 80 6.35 -15.99 -1.88
C GLN A 80 6.73 -15.49 -3.28
N TYR A 81 6.53 -14.20 -3.56
CA TYR A 81 6.91 -13.58 -4.82
C TYR A 81 8.42 -13.59 -5.04
N LEU A 82 9.22 -13.31 -4.00
CA LEU A 82 10.67 -13.45 -4.04
C LEU A 82 11.10 -14.90 -4.33
N SER A 83 10.47 -15.87 -3.69
CA SER A 83 10.73 -17.30 -3.89
C SER A 83 10.38 -17.75 -5.31
N MET A 84 9.21 -17.34 -5.82
CA MET A 84 8.77 -17.62 -7.18
C MET A 84 9.68 -16.96 -8.22
N PHE A 85 10.05 -15.69 -8.00
CA PHE A 85 10.93 -14.97 -8.92
C PHE A 85 12.31 -15.63 -8.99
N SER A 86 12.92 -15.90 -7.83
CA SER A 86 14.26 -16.53 -7.78
C SER A 86 14.27 -17.97 -8.27
N GLY A 87 13.24 -18.77 -7.98
CA GLY A 87 13.19 -20.17 -8.35
C GLY A 87 12.74 -20.43 -9.79
N GLU A 88 11.76 -19.66 -10.28
CA GLU A 88 11.13 -19.90 -11.57
C GLU A 88 11.61 -18.89 -12.62
N VAL A 89 11.49 -17.59 -12.33
CA VAL A 89 11.78 -16.53 -13.33
C VAL A 89 13.27 -16.48 -13.67
N VAL A 90 14.15 -16.46 -12.65
CA VAL A 90 15.61 -16.41 -12.89
C VAL A 90 16.09 -17.63 -13.66
N GLY A 91 15.60 -18.83 -13.30
CA GLY A 91 15.93 -20.07 -14.01
C GLY A 91 15.49 -20.03 -15.47
N GLU A 92 14.27 -19.57 -15.74
CA GLU A 92 13.76 -19.43 -17.10
C GLU A 92 14.54 -18.37 -17.92
N ILE A 93 14.96 -17.26 -17.29
CA ILE A 93 15.80 -16.24 -17.93
C ILE A 93 17.14 -16.85 -18.35
N ASP A 94 17.80 -17.62 -17.48
CA ASP A 94 19.09 -18.23 -17.79
C ASP A 94 18.99 -19.25 -18.93
N GLU A 95 17.94 -20.09 -18.91
CA GLU A 95 17.68 -21.01 -20.01
C GLU A 95 17.36 -20.30 -21.32
N TYR A 96 16.52 -19.27 -21.26
CA TYR A 96 16.19 -18.44 -22.40
C TYR A 96 17.44 -17.79 -23.00
N ARG A 97 18.30 -17.18 -22.17
CA ARG A 97 19.55 -16.55 -22.61
C ARG A 97 20.48 -17.54 -23.31
N LYS A 98 20.56 -18.78 -22.83
CA LYS A 98 21.30 -19.87 -23.50
C LYS A 98 20.71 -20.18 -24.88
N ARG A 99 19.40 -20.43 -24.97
CA ARG A 99 18.69 -20.73 -26.23
C ARG A 99 18.79 -19.57 -27.23
N PHE A 100 18.65 -18.34 -26.75
CA PHE A 100 18.74 -17.13 -27.57
C PHE A 100 20.15 -16.98 -28.15
N LYS A 101 21.19 -17.03 -27.30
CA LYS A 101 22.59 -16.94 -27.72
C LYS A 101 23.00 -18.03 -28.73
N GLU A 102 22.45 -19.23 -28.61
CA GLU A 102 22.71 -20.31 -29.58
C GLU A 102 22.10 -20.02 -30.95
N ARG A 103 20.91 -19.40 -31.00
CA ARG A 103 20.20 -19.09 -32.24
C ARG A 103 20.63 -17.78 -32.88
N THR A 104 21.19 -16.85 -32.12
CA THR A 104 21.70 -15.56 -32.63
C THR A 104 23.19 -15.57 -32.96
N ARG A 105 23.86 -16.72 -32.96
CA ARG A 105 25.29 -16.80 -33.34
C ARG A 105 25.51 -16.22 -34.74
N GLY A 106 26.16 -15.06 -34.80
CA GLY A 106 26.47 -14.35 -36.04
C GLY A 106 25.44 -13.30 -36.48
N LEU A 107 24.39 -13.07 -35.69
CA LEU A 107 23.52 -11.89 -35.84
C LEU A 107 24.06 -10.75 -34.98
N ASP A 108 24.15 -9.56 -35.57
CA ASP A 108 24.45 -8.35 -34.82
C ASP A 108 23.14 -7.90 -34.16
N THR A 109 23.01 -8.15 -32.85
CA THR A 109 21.82 -7.78 -32.08
C THR A 109 21.67 -6.27 -32.13
N THR A 110 20.53 -5.79 -32.61
CA THR A 110 20.38 -4.36 -32.89
C THR A 110 19.90 -3.67 -31.62
N ASN A 111 20.72 -2.78 -31.05
CA ASN A 111 20.29 -1.94 -29.94
C ASN A 111 19.30 -0.89 -30.44
N ILE A 112 18.01 -1.15 -30.24
CA ILE A 112 16.97 -0.14 -30.41
C ILE A 112 17.00 0.79 -29.19
N PRO A 113 17.03 2.12 -29.38
CA PRO A 113 16.92 3.03 -28.27
C PRO A 113 15.57 2.85 -27.58
N LEU A 114 15.61 2.69 -26.25
CA LEU A 114 14.42 2.56 -25.44
C LEU A 114 13.57 3.83 -25.54
N ASN A 115 12.37 3.71 -26.10
CA ASN A 115 11.36 4.77 -26.03
C ASN A 115 10.67 4.73 -24.65
N GLU A 116 10.43 5.89 -24.03
CA GLU A 116 9.79 6.01 -22.71
C GLU A 116 8.43 5.32 -22.65
N GLU A 117 7.71 5.23 -23.77
CA GLU A 117 6.39 4.60 -23.85
C GLU A 117 6.44 3.09 -24.09
N MET A 118 7.61 2.51 -24.39
CA MET A 118 7.78 1.12 -24.83
C MET A 118 6.75 0.75 -25.91
N ARG A 119 6.67 1.59 -26.94
CA ARG A 119 5.83 1.42 -28.12
C ARG A 119 6.68 1.66 -29.35
N VAL A 120 6.59 0.74 -30.30
CA VAL A 120 7.25 0.82 -31.60
C VAL A 120 6.25 0.37 -32.65
N ASN A 121 6.17 1.10 -33.76
CA ASN A 121 5.38 0.68 -34.91
C ASN A 121 6.18 -0.38 -35.69
N PRO A 122 5.62 -1.57 -35.98
CA PRO A 122 6.32 -2.59 -36.75
C PRO A 122 6.84 -2.12 -38.11
N ASP A 123 6.16 -1.15 -38.73
CA ASP A 123 6.56 -0.58 -40.02
C ASP A 123 7.88 0.22 -39.95
N ASP A 124 8.27 0.69 -38.76
CA ASP A 124 9.50 1.46 -38.53
C ASP A 124 10.70 0.55 -38.21
N LEU A 125 10.49 -0.77 -38.10
CA LEU A 125 11.53 -1.73 -37.74
C LEU A 125 12.26 -2.27 -38.97
N SER A 126 13.56 -2.53 -38.80
CA SER A 126 14.33 -3.25 -39.82
C SER A 126 13.95 -4.73 -39.86
N ASN A 127 14.23 -5.38 -41.00
CA ASN A 127 13.99 -6.82 -41.14
C ASN A 127 14.76 -7.63 -40.09
N GLU A 128 15.97 -7.20 -39.74
CA GLU A 128 16.81 -7.83 -38.71
C GLU A 128 16.15 -7.78 -37.34
N GLN A 129 15.55 -6.64 -36.98
CA GLN A 129 14.84 -6.46 -35.70
C GLN A 129 13.58 -7.33 -35.64
N LEU A 130 12.82 -7.39 -36.74
CA LEU A 130 11.66 -8.28 -36.84
C LEU A 130 12.10 -9.76 -36.70
N ILE A 131 13.17 -10.17 -37.36
CA ILE A 131 13.74 -11.52 -37.24
C ILE A 131 14.18 -11.80 -35.81
N GLU A 132 14.86 -10.86 -35.15
CA GLU A 132 15.29 -10.96 -33.77
C GLU A 132 14.09 -11.18 -32.84
N SER A 133 13.01 -10.40 -32.99
CA SER A 133 11.79 -10.57 -32.20
C SER A 133 11.15 -11.96 -32.36
N ILE A 134 11.16 -12.51 -33.59
CA ILE A 134 10.67 -13.85 -33.89
C ILE A 134 11.56 -14.89 -33.20
N ILE A 135 12.89 -14.70 -33.19
CA ILE A 135 13.83 -15.58 -32.50
C ILE A 135 13.58 -15.54 -30.99
N MET A 136 13.41 -14.35 -30.39
CA MET A 136 13.08 -14.18 -28.97
C MET A 136 11.81 -14.97 -28.61
N SER A 137 10.74 -14.80 -29.39
CA SER A 137 9.48 -15.53 -29.23
C SER A 137 9.67 -17.05 -29.28
N LYS A 138 10.40 -17.55 -30.28
CA LYS A 138 10.74 -18.98 -30.43
C LYS A 138 11.67 -19.53 -29.35
N CYS A 139 12.37 -18.68 -28.61
CA CYS A 139 13.21 -19.06 -27.47
C CYS A 139 12.44 -19.11 -26.15
N GLY A 140 11.17 -18.68 -26.15
CA GLY A 140 10.27 -18.76 -25.01
C GLY A 140 10.20 -17.48 -24.16
N VAL A 141 10.61 -16.32 -24.67
CA VAL A 141 10.54 -15.05 -23.92
C VAL A 141 9.11 -14.74 -23.43
N HIS A 142 8.09 -15.20 -24.15
CA HIS A 142 6.69 -15.01 -23.80
C HIS A 142 6.28 -15.69 -22.49
N HIS A 143 6.91 -16.83 -22.13
CA HIS A 143 6.66 -17.48 -20.85
C HIS A 143 7.15 -16.60 -19.69
N ILE A 144 8.35 -16.04 -19.83
CA ILE A 144 8.94 -15.12 -18.86
C ILE A 144 8.07 -13.86 -18.76
N ALA A 145 7.70 -13.26 -19.89
CA ALA A 145 6.85 -12.07 -19.94
C ALA A 145 5.50 -12.27 -19.22
N ASN A 146 4.84 -13.41 -19.42
CA ASN A 146 3.58 -13.72 -18.72
C ASN A 146 3.77 -13.82 -17.20
N ARG A 147 4.87 -14.41 -16.74
CA ARG A 147 5.20 -14.49 -15.30
C ARG A 147 5.51 -13.12 -14.72
N LEU A 148 6.26 -12.29 -15.46
CA LEU A 148 6.55 -10.93 -15.07
C LEU A 148 5.28 -10.08 -15.00
N GLU A 149 4.31 -10.27 -15.89
CA GLU A 149 3.02 -9.58 -15.81
C GLU A 149 2.24 -9.96 -14.55
N PHE A 150 2.14 -11.25 -14.25
CA PHE A 150 1.49 -11.71 -13.03
C PHE A 150 2.19 -11.16 -11.78
N PHE A 151 3.52 -11.22 -11.76
CA PHE A 151 4.34 -10.64 -10.70
C PHE A 151 4.07 -9.13 -10.55
N SER A 152 4.07 -8.39 -11.65
CA SER A 152 3.84 -6.95 -11.65
C SER A 152 2.48 -6.56 -11.12
N ILE A 153 1.42 -7.25 -11.56
CA ILE A 153 0.06 -6.99 -11.09
C ILE A 153 -0.03 -7.20 -9.57
N GLY A 154 0.64 -8.23 -9.03
CA GLY A 154 0.64 -8.47 -7.59
C GLY A 154 1.29 -7.36 -6.78
N ILE A 155 2.41 -6.82 -7.26
CA ILE A 155 3.11 -5.69 -6.62
C ILE A 155 2.29 -4.41 -6.74
N LEU A 156 1.84 -4.06 -7.95
CA LEU A 156 1.11 -2.81 -8.23
C LEU A 156 -0.23 -2.71 -7.48
N ASN A 157 -0.89 -3.85 -7.20
CA ASN A 157 -2.13 -3.88 -6.43
C ASN A 157 -1.91 -4.03 -4.91
N GLY A 158 -0.67 -3.98 -4.43
CA GLY A 158 -0.34 -4.06 -3.01
C GLY A 158 -0.62 -5.44 -2.37
N LEU A 159 -0.67 -6.50 -3.16
CA LEU A 159 -0.75 -7.86 -2.61
C LEU A 159 0.55 -8.24 -1.90
N ALA A 160 1.67 -7.76 -2.42
CA ALA A 160 2.98 -7.84 -1.82
C ALA A 160 3.51 -6.43 -1.52
N ASP A 161 4.33 -6.34 -0.48
CA ASP A 161 5.03 -5.14 -0.05
C ASP A 161 6.15 -4.85 -1.07
N GLU A 162 5.97 -3.76 -1.82
CA GLU A 162 6.90 -3.35 -2.88
C GLU A 162 8.31 -3.13 -2.33
N ASP A 163 8.47 -2.58 -1.12
CA ASP A 163 9.79 -2.26 -0.57
C ASP A 163 10.60 -3.54 -0.29
N ILE A 164 9.93 -4.62 0.14
CA ILE A 164 10.55 -5.92 0.37
C ILE A 164 11.02 -6.53 -0.96
N CYS A 165 10.23 -6.40 -2.01
CA CYS A 165 10.55 -6.97 -3.33
C CYS A 165 11.55 -6.12 -4.12
N PHE A 166 11.52 -4.80 -3.97
CA PHE A 166 12.31 -3.85 -4.75
C PHE A 166 13.81 -4.09 -4.58
N THR A 167 14.31 -4.11 -3.34
CA THR A 167 15.75 -4.19 -3.06
C THR A 167 16.45 -5.38 -3.74
N PRO A 168 15.96 -6.63 -3.64
CA PRO A 168 16.63 -7.76 -4.28
C PRO A 168 16.34 -7.92 -5.79
N LEU A 169 15.20 -7.43 -6.29
CA LEU A 169 14.74 -7.76 -7.65
C LEU A 169 14.82 -6.62 -8.66
N ALA A 170 14.76 -5.36 -8.22
CA ALA A 170 14.48 -4.25 -9.13
C ALA A 170 15.49 -4.12 -10.27
N LYS A 171 16.79 -4.31 -9.97
CA LYS A 171 17.85 -4.24 -10.96
C LYS A 171 17.67 -5.31 -12.05
N LEU A 172 17.58 -6.58 -11.66
CA LEU A 172 17.43 -7.70 -12.59
C LEU A 172 16.13 -7.60 -13.40
N TYR A 173 15.05 -7.17 -12.75
CA TYR A 173 13.76 -6.93 -13.39
C TYR A 173 13.86 -5.86 -14.48
N CYS A 174 14.44 -4.69 -14.15
CA CYS A 174 14.58 -3.59 -15.10
C CYS A 174 15.53 -3.94 -16.24
N GLU A 175 16.68 -4.55 -15.94
CA GLU A 175 17.66 -4.99 -16.95
C GLU A 175 17.02 -5.96 -17.96
N PHE A 176 16.25 -6.95 -17.49
CA PHE A 176 15.58 -7.88 -18.38
C PHE A 176 14.60 -7.19 -19.33
N ILE A 177 13.84 -6.21 -18.83
CA ILE A 177 12.85 -5.47 -19.63
C ILE A 177 13.55 -4.56 -20.64
N GLU A 178 14.65 -3.92 -20.26
CA GLU A 178 15.46 -3.09 -21.15
C GLU A 178 16.10 -3.93 -22.27
N GLU A 179 16.65 -5.10 -21.93
CA GLU A 179 17.21 -6.07 -22.89
C GLU A 179 16.15 -6.56 -23.90
N HIS A 180 14.88 -6.68 -23.48
CA HIS A 180 13.81 -7.28 -24.29
C HIS A 180 12.72 -6.28 -24.68
N HIS A 181 13.02 -4.98 -24.65
CA HIS A 181 12.02 -3.93 -24.85
C HIS A 181 11.37 -4.00 -26.24
N LEU A 182 12.09 -4.47 -27.26
CA LEU A 182 11.55 -4.71 -28.61
C LEU A 182 10.40 -5.72 -28.57
N TYR A 183 10.59 -6.84 -27.88
CA TYR A 183 9.57 -7.87 -27.72
C TYR A 183 8.34 -7.31 -27.00
N PHE A 184 8.53 -6.61 -25.87
CA PHE A 184 7.42 -6.03 -25.12
C PHE A 184 6.66 -4.97 -25.93
N SER A 185 7.37 -4.16 -26.72
CA SER A 185 6.77 -3.12 -27.55
C SER A 185 5.91 -3.73 -28.67
N LEU A 186 6.42 -4.74 -29.36
CA LEU A 186 5.69 -5.46 -30.41
C LEU A 186 4.50 -6.23 -29.86
N ALA A 187 4.66 -6.94 -28.74
CA ALA A 187 3.56 -7.67 -28.14
C ALA A 187 2.42 -6.74 -27.69
N ARG A 188 2.74 -5.55 -27.16
CA ARG A 188 1.73 -4.53 -26.84
C ARG A 188 1.06 -3.96 -28.09
N TYR A 189 1.79 -3.80 -29.19
CA TYR A 189 1.21 -3.41 -30.48
C TYR A 189 0.17 -4.45 -30.96
N ASP A 190 0.48 -5.74 -30.78
CA ASP A 190 -0.43 -6.87 -31.09
C ASP A 190 -1.59 -7.03 -30.08
N GLY A 191 -1.72 -6.12 -29.12
CA GLY A 191 -2.81 -6.10 -28.14
C GLY A 191 -2.60 -6.99 -26.91
N VAL A 192 -1.39 -7.52 -26.69
CA VAL A 192 -1.06 -8.29 -25.48
C VAL A 192 -0.93 -7.33 -24.29
N PRO A 193 -1.67 -7.53 -23.19
CA PRO A 193 -1.77 -6.54 -22.12
C PRO A 193 -0.61 -6.66 -21.10
N TYR A 194 0.63 -6.40 -21.51
CA TYR A 194 1.78 -6.30 -20.60
C TYR A 194 1.88 -4.93 -19.91
N GLU A 195 0.74 -4.44 -19.42
CA GLU A 195 0.63 -3.10 -18.83
C GLU A 195 1.21 -3.08 -17.41
N GLY A 196 1.03 -4.16 -16.64
CA GLY A 196 1.66 -4.30 -15.33
C GLY A 196 3.17 -4.28 -15.43
N VAL A 197 3.75 -5.00 -16.40
CA VAL A 197 5.20 -4.99 -16.65
C VAL A 197 5.71 -3.56 -16.89
N TYR A 198 5.06 -2.84 -17.80
CA TYR A 198 5.45 -1.47 -18.14
C TYR A 198 5.36 -0.51 -16.95
N GLN A 199 4.24 -0.54 -16.21
CA GLN A 199 4.04 0.35 -15.06
C GLN A 199 5.05 0.09 -13.95
N LEU A 200 5.28 -1.18 -13.62
CA LEU A 200 6.25 -1.53 -12.58
C LEU A 200 7.67 -1.16 -13.01
N TYR A 201 8.04 -1.41 -14.28
CA TYR A 201 9.31 -0.98 -14.84
C TYR A 201 9.51 0.54 -14.73
N ASN A 202 8.51 1.34 -15.09
CA ASN A 202 8.61 2.80 -15.02
C ASN A 202 8.81 3.29 -13.58
N ASN A 203 8.10 2.68 -12.62
CA ASN A 203 8.25 3.01 -11.20
C ASN A 203 9.64 2.63 -10.68
N TRP A 204 10.06 1.39 -10.93
CA TRP A 204 11.32 0.85 -10.42
C TRP A 204 12.55 1.47 -11.09
N SER A 205 12.52 1.70 -12.40
CA SER A 205 13.63 2.35 -13.12
C SER A 205 13.84 3.79 -12.65
N LYS A 206 12.77 4.55 -12.38
CA LYS A 206 12.85 5.90 -11.78
C LYS A 206 13.43 5.85 -10.37
N ARG A 207 12.97 4.90 -9.54
CA ARG A 207 13.47 4.70 -8.17
C ARG A 207 14.96 4.33 -8.18
N LEU A 208 15.40 3.43 -9.06
CA LEU A 208 16.81 3.06 -9.24
C LEU A 208 17.67 4.26 -9.68
N LYS A 209 17.20 5.06 -10.64
CA LYS A 209 17.91 6.28 -11.08
C LYS A 209 18.04 7.29 -9.94
N TYR A 210 17.00 7.44 -9.12
CA TYR A 210 17.04 8.30 -7.94
C TYR A 210 18.02 7.79 -6.87
N GLU A 211 17.97 6.49 -6.54
CA GLU A 211 18.89 5.90 -5.56
C GLU A 211 20.35 5.99 -6.02
N ALA A 212 20.62 5.76 -7.31
CA ALA A 212 21.95 5.93 -7.89
C ALA A 212 22.43 7.39 -7.79
N SER A 213 21.56 8.36 -8.10
CA SER A 213 21.88 9.79 -8.00
C SER A 213 22.11 10.22 -6.55
N ARG A 214 21.36 9.65 -5.60
CA ARG A 214 21.54 9.90 -4.16
C ARG A 214 22.89 9.39 -3.67
N LEU A 215 23.27 8.16 -4.03
CA LEU A 215 24.56 7.58 -3.67
C LEU A 215 25.74 8.39 -4.22
N GLN A 216 25.68 8.81 -5.49
CA GLN A 216 26.70 9.68 -6.08
C GLN A 216 26.85 11.02 -5.35
N LYS A 217 25.74 11.60 -4.89
CA LYS A 217 25.77 12.83 -4.10
C LYS A 217 26.42 12.61 -2.74
N GLU A 218 26.07 11.54 -2.04
CA GLU A 218 26.65 11.18 -0.75
C GLU A 218 28.17 10.93 -0.87
N GLU A 219 28.59 10.21 -1.91
CA GLU A 219 30.01 9.98 -2.22
C GLU A 219 30.76 11.30 -2.49
N ALA A 220 30.18 12.18 -3.31
CA ALA A 220 30.77 13.50 -3.61
C ALA A 220 30.89 14.38 -2.35
N GLU A 221 29.87 14.39 -1.48
CA GLU A 221 29.90 15.12 -0.21
C GLU A 221 30.96 14.56 0.75
N ASN A 222 31.13 13.24 0.81
CA ASN A 222 32.16 12.61 1.62
C ASN A 222 33.57 12.94 1.10
N MET A 223 33.79 12.87 -0.22
CA MET A 223 35.06 13.28 -0.83
C MET A 223 35.38 14.77 -0.57
N MET A 224 34.38 15.66 -0.60
CA MET A 224 34.56 17.07 -0.27
C MET A 224 34.93 17.30 1.20
N LYS A 225 34.35 16.55 2.13
CA LYS A 225 34.69 16.62 3.56
C LYS A 225 36.11 16.16 3.81
N GLU A 226 36.53 15.04 3.23
CA GLU A 226 37.90 14.52 3.35
C GLU A 226 38.95 15.50 2.79
N HIS A 227 38.71 16.09 1.62
CA HIS A 227 39.61 17.10 1.04
C HIS A 227 39.62 18.42 1.82
N GLY A 228 38.47 18.85 2.34
CA GLY A 228 38.37 20.06 3.17
C GLY A 228 39.12 19.90 4.50
N GLU A 229 39.04 18.72 5.12
CA GLU A 229 39.79 18.39 6.34
C GLU A 229 41.29 18.32 6.08
N PHE A 230 41.72 17.71 4.96
CA PHE A 230 43.12 17.72 4.52
C PHE A 230 43.67 19.14 4.32
N THR A 231 42.88 20.01 3.69
CA THR A 231 43.26 21.41 3.47
C THR A 231 43.38 22.17 4.80
N ARG A 232 42.51 21.86 5.78
CA ARG A 232 42.54 22.45 7.12
C ARG A 232 43.76 22.00 7.94
N ILE A 233 44.13 20.71 7.89
CA ILE A 233 45.33 20.19 8.57
C ILE A 233 46.59 20.84 7.99
N THR A 234 46.69 20.92 6.65
CA THR A 234 47.81 21.59 5.97
C THR A 234 47.91 23.07 6.34
N ALA A 235 46.77 23.78 6.45
CA ALA A 235 46.76 25.19 6.82
C ALA A 235 47.15 25.49 8.28
N ILE A 236 47.01 24.52 9.19
CA ILE A 236 47.41 24.65 10.61
C ILE A 236 48.91 24.38 10.81
N GLY A 237 49.65 24.00 9.76
CA GLY A 237 51.10 23.79 9.82
C GLY A 237 51.51 22.51 10.56
N ILE A 238 50.57 21.58 10.76
CA ILE A 238 50.87 20.22 11.22
C ILE A 238 51.28 19.44 9.98
N THR A 239 52.54 19.59 9.58
CA THR A 239 53.13 18.65 8.62
C THR A 239 53.14 17.27 9.29
N PRO A 240 52.57 16.22 8.67
CA PRO A 240 52.71 14.87 9.20
C PRO A 240 54.21 14.59 9.30
N GLU A 241 54.71 14.41 10.53
CA GLU A 241 56.08 14.01 10.80
C GLU A 241 56.35 12.75 9.98
N GLY A 242 57.31 12.87 9.05
CA GLY A 242 57.74 11.75 8.24
C GLY A 242 58.24 10.65 9.17
N ASP A 243 57.56 9.51 9.15
CA ASP A 243 58.10 8.26 9.67
C ASP A 243 59.38 7.96 8.86
N ASP A 244 60.52 8.24 9.47
CA ASP A 244 61.84 7.81 9.03
C ASP A 244 61.88 6.27 9.05
N CYS A 245 61.50 5.65 7.92
CA CYS A 245 61.81 4.24 7.67
C CYS A 245 63.33 4.07 7.52
N LYS A 246 63.95 3.54 8.57
CA LYS A 246 65.26 2.86 8.53
C LYS A 246 65.15 1.45 7.97
#